data_AF-A0A4S1WNC5-F1
#
_entry.id   AF-A0A4S1WNC5-F1
#
_cell.length_a   1.000
_cell.length_b   1.000
_cell.length_c   1.000
_cell.angle_alpha   90.00
_cell.angle_beta   90.00
_cell.angle_gamma   90.00
#
_symmetry.space_group_name_H-M   'P 1'
#
loop_
_entity.id
_entity.type
_entity.pdbx_description
1 polymer ?
#
loop_
_entity_poly.entity_id
_entity_poly.type
_entity_poly.pdbx_seq_one_letter_code
_entity_poly.pdbx_strand_id
1 'polypeptide(L)'
;MTDTIEDLQCRMDAAASALDFEEARRIRDRINLMRGGASTGEAAQADTSGLVRQQPGAMGLGTSRQRPIPPPGWKPPSKPDLKTSGRKRK
;
A
#
# COMPACT_ATOMS: atom_id res chain seq x y z
N MET A 1 28.98 -15.38 -3.59
CA MET A 1 27.98 -16.09 -2.78
C MET A 1 26.65 -15.42 -3.05
N THR A 2 25.63 -16.19 -3.46
CA THR A 2 24.29 -15.65 -3.68
C THR A 2 23.56 -15.63 -2.35
N ASP A 3 23.55 -14.46 -1.70
CA ASP A 3 22.79 -14.27 -0.46
C ASP A 3 21.32 -14.64 -0.72
N THR A 4 20.81 -15.62 0.01
CA THR A 4 19.41 -16.02 -0.09
C THR A 4 18.51 -15.02 0.64
N ILE A 5 17.20 -15.09 0.45
CA ILE A 5 16.25 -14.23 1.16
C ILE A 5 16.34 -14.48 2.68
N GLU A 6 16.60 -15.71 3.10
CA GLU A 6 16.74 -16.11 4.51
C GLU A 6 18.00 -15.49 5.14
N ASP A 7 19.12 -15.49 4.41
CA ASP A 7 20.36 -14.82 4.86
C ASP A 7 20.15 -13.32 5.04
N LEU A 8 19.44 -12.68 4.10
CA LEU A 8 19.09 -11.26 4.19
C LEU A 8 18.16 -10.98 5.37
N GLN A 9 17.19 -11.86 5.68
CA GLN A 9 16.32 -11.69 6.84
C GLN A 9 17.11 -11.73 8.15
N CYS A 10 18.01 -12.70 8.31
CA CYS A 10 18.87 -12.79 9.49
C CYS A 10 19.73 -11.53 9.68
N ARG A 11 20.30 -11.01 8.58
CA ARG A 11 21.10 -9.76 8.61
C ARG A 11 20.24 -8.53 8.93
N MET A 12 19.02 -8.47 8.43
CA MET A 12 18.08 -7.39 8.74
C MET A 12 17.74 -7.36 10.22
N ASP A 13 17.46 -8.52 10.82
CA ASP A 13 17.12 -8.64 12.25
C ASP A 13 18.32 -8.29 13.14
N ALA A 14 19.53 -8.68 12.74
CA ALA A 14 20.77 -8.27 13.40
C ALA A 14 20.97 -6.75 13.36
N ALA A 15 20.77 -6.12 12.20
CA ALA A 15 20.85 -4.67 12.04
C ALA A 15 19.79 -3.94 12.89
N ALA A 16 18.55 -4.43 12.91
CA ALA A 16 17.49 -3.88 13.74
C ALA A 16 17.79 -4.01 15.24
N SER A 17 18.38 -5.13 15.66
CA SER A 17 18.80 -5.35 17.05
C SER A 17 19.95 -4.42 17.46
N ALA A 18 20.82 -4.06 16.51
CA ALA A 18 21.88 -3.08 16.68
C ALA A 18 21.40 -1.62 16.55
N LEU A 19 20.09 -1.38 16.37
CA LEU A 19 19.47 -0.07 16.13
C LEU A 19 19.93 0.61 14.83
N ASP A 20 20.51 -0.14 13.89
CA ASP A 20 20.86 0.34 12.55
C ASP A 20 19.66 0.18 11.60
N PHE A 21 18.71 1.09 11.74
CA PHE A 21 17.48 1.06 10.95
C PHE A 21 17.69 1.43 9.48
N GLU A 22 18.75 2.16 9.16
CA GLU A 22 19.08 2.50 7.77
C GLU A 22 19.55 1.25 7.03
N GLU A 23 20.42 0.45 7.65
CA GLU A 23 20.85 -0.81 7.04
C GLU A 23 19.71 -1.84 7.02
N ALA A 24 18.91 -1.94 8.08
CA ALA A 24 17.71 -2.78 8.08
C ALA A 24 16.73 -2.40 6.95
N ARG A 25 16.55 -1.09 6.69
CA ARG A 25 15.73 -0.59 5.58
C ARG A 25 16.29 -1.00 4.21
N ARG A 26 17.60 -0.84 3.98
CA ARG A 26 18.23 -1.24 2.72
C ARG A 26 18.05 -2.73 2.45
N ILE A 27 18.27 -3.56 3.46
CA ILE A 27 18.09 -5.01 3.35
C ILE A 27 16.63 -5.37 3.05
N ARG A 28 15.68 -4.73 3.74
CA ARG A 28 14.24 -4.90 3.47
C ARG A 28 13.88 -4.57 2.02
N ASP A 29 14.39 -3.46 1.49
CA ASP A 29 14.10 -3.04 0.12
C ASP A 29 14.69 -4.02 -0.90
N ARG A 30 15.89 -4.57 -0.62
CA ARG A 30 16.50 -5.64 -1.41
C ARG A 30 15.67 -6.94 -1.41
N ILE A 31 15.16 -7.35 -0.25
CA ILE A 31 14.26 -8.51 -0.12
C ILE A 31 12.99 -8.30 -0.96
N ASN A 32 12.42 -7.09 -0.95
CA ASN A 32 11.22 -6.79 -1.73
C ASN A 32 11.46 -6.87 -3.24
N LEU A 33 12.62 -6.40 -3.71
CA LEU A 33 13.01 -6.53 -5.12
C LEU A 33 13.13 -8.01 -5.54
N MET A 34 13.81 -8.81 -4.72
CA MET A 34 13.96 -10.24 -4.98
C MET A 34 12.61 -10.98 -4.98
N ARG A 35 11.70 -10.63 -4.06
CA ARG A 35 10.32 -11.15 -4.06
C ARG A 35 9.51 -10.70 -5.28
N GLY A 36 9.84 -9.55 -5.85
CA GLY A 36 9.28 -9.03 -7.10
C GLY A 36 9.85 -9.67 -8.37
N GLY A 37 10.78 -10.61 -8.24
CA GLY A 37 11.40 -11.33 -9.36
C GLY A 37 12.75 -10.78 -9.83
N ALA A 38 13.32 -9.78 -9.15
CA ALA A 38 14.67 -9.31 -9.47
C ALA A 38 15.72 -10.36 -9.08
N SER A 39 16.75 -10.51 -9.90
CA SER A 39 17.91 -11.32 -9.57
C SER A 39 18.70 -10.71 -8.39
N THR A 40 19.54 -11.52 -7.74
CA THR A 40 20.39 -11.07 -6.62
C THR A 40 21.34 -9.92 -7.00
N GLY A 41 21.78 -9.88 -8.26
CA GLY A 41 22.65 -8.82 -8.80
C GLY A 41 21.88 -7.53 -9.08
N GLU A 42 20.71 -7.62 -9.71
CA GLU A 42 19.84 -6.46 -9.95
C GLU A 42 19.37 -5.83 -8.63
N ALA A 43 18.98 -6.65 -7.66
CA ALA A 43 18.54 -6.17 -6.35
C ALA A 43 19.67 -5.50 -5.55
N ALA A 44 20.94 -5.81 -5.83
CA ALA A 44 22.09 -5.19 -5.18
C ALA A 44 22.45 -3.81 -5.77
N GLN A 45 22.19 -3.62 -7.07
CA GLN A 45 22.51 -2.38 -7.79
C GLN A 45 21.34 -1.41 -7.91
N ALA A 46 20.13 -1.86 -7.61
CA ALA A 46 18.93 -1.05 -7.68
C ALA A 46 19.00 0.13 -6.71
N ASP A 47 18.83 1.34 -7.25
CA ASP A 47 18.60 2.53 -6.43
C ASP A 47 17.17 2.52 -5.89
N THR A 48 17.03 2.38 -4.59
CA THR A 48 15.73 2.40 -3.89
C THR A 48 15.42 3.76 -3.27
N SER A 49 16.24 4.78 -3.54
CA SER A 49 15.98 6.14 -3.09
C SER A 49 14.67 6.67 -3.67
N GLY A 50 13.87 7.34 -2.85
CA GLY A 50 12.58 7.89 -3.28
C GLY A 50 11.45 6.88 -3.50
N LEU A 51 11.69 5.57 -3.39
CA LEU A 51 10.62 4.56 -3.41
C LEU A 51 9.76 4.67 -2.14
N VAL A 52 8.55 5.19 -2.30
CA VAL A 52 7.54 5.28 -1.25
C VAL A 52 6.44 4.28 -1.54
N ARG A 53 5.99 3.58 -0.50
CA ARG A 53 4.87 2.64 -0.61
C ARG A 53 3.63 3.39 -1.10
N GLN A 54 3.05 2.90 -2.19
CA GLN A 54 1.82 3.45 -2.74
C GLN A 54 0.70 3.38 -1.70
N GLN A 55 0.06 4.53 -1.45
CA GLN A 55 -1.09 4.62 -0.55
C GLN A 55 -2.38 4.38 -1.33
N PRO A 56 -3.33 3.58 -0.80
CA PRO A 56 -4.66 3.47 -1.37
C PRO A 56 -5.29 4.86 -1.56
N GLY A 57 -5.74 5.17 -2.78
CA GLY A 57 -6.36 6.47 -3.12
C GLY A 57 -5.40 7.56 -3.63
N ALA A 58 -4.08 7.42 -3.43
CA ALA A 58 -3.10 8.38 -3.98
C ALA A 58 -2.90 8.25 -5.50
N MET A 59 -3.33 7.13 -6.08
CA MET A 59 -3.17 6.84 -7.51
C MET A 59 -4.24 7.47 -8.42
N GLY A 60 -5.18 8.25 -7.89
CA GLY A 60 -6.22 8.93 -8.69
C GLY A 60 -7.27 8.00 -9.34
N LEU A 61 -7.04 6.69 -9.37
CA LEU A 61 -7.96 5.68 -9.86
C LEU A 61 -9.13 5.54 -8.86
N GLY A 62 -10.20 6.30 -9.09
CA GLY A 62 -11.46 6.23 -8.34
C GLY A 62 -11.82 7.46 -7.50
N THR A 63 -10.96 8.47 -7.39
CA THR A 63 -11.25 9.72 -6.67
C THR A 63 -11.94 10.78 -7.52
N SER A 64 -11.92 10.65 -8.86
CA SER A 64 -12.73 11.46 -9.78
C SER A 64 -14.14 10.88 -9.94
N ARG A 65 -14.92 10.82 -8.84
CA ARG A 65 -16.38 10.68 -8.99
C ARG A 65 -16.93 12.05 -9.36
N GLN A 66 -17.39 12.21 -10.61
CA GLN A 66 -18.22 13.37 -10.96
C GLN A 66 -19.42 13.40 -10.02
N ARG A 67 -19.56 14.47 -9.23
CA ARG A 67 -20.79 14.76 -8.49
C ARG A 67 -21.69 15.55 -9.44
N PRO A 68 -22.85 15.01 -9.86
CA PRO A 68 -23.82 15.80 -10.62
C PRO A 68 -24.22 17.01 -9.78
N ILE A 69 -24.12 18.22 -10.34
CA ILE A 69 -24.65 19.43 -9.70
C ILE A 69 -26.15 19.47 -10.01
N PRO A 70 -27.03 19.35 -9.01
CA PRO A 70 -28.45 19.44 -9.25
C PRO A 70 -28.83 20.88 -9.64
N PRO A 71 -29.83 21.08 -10.51
CA PRO A 71 -30.28 22.41 -10.88
C PRO A 71 -30.86 23.16 -9.66
N PRO A 72 -30.86 24.52 -9.67
CA PRO A 72 -31.43 25.31 -8.59
C PRO A 72 -32.88 24.90 -8.29
N GLY A 73 -33.19 24.63 -7.01
CA GLY A 73 -34.53 24.24 -6.57
C GLY A 73 -34.85 22.74 -6.66
N TRP A 74 -33.92 21.91 -7.15
CA TRP A 74 -34.12 20.46 -7.15
C TRP A 74 -34.16 19.90 -5.71
N LYS A 75 -35.24 19.19 -5.38
CA LYS A 75 -35.37 18.45 -4.13
C LYS A 75 -35.38 16.95 -4.44
N PRO A 76 -34.56 16.13 -3.75
CA PRO A 76 -34.60 14.70 -3.91
C PRO A 76 -35.98 14.15 -3.51
N PRO A 77 -36.46 13.07 -4.16
CA PRO A 77 -37.70 12.44 -3.76
C PRO A 77 -37.59 11.90 -2.33
N SER A 78 -38.73 11.81 -1.63
CA SER A 78 -38.78 11.18 -0.32
C SER A 78 -38.27 9.74 -0.40
N LYS A 79 -37.47 9.33 0.60
CA LYS A 79 -36.97 7.96 0.68
C LYS A 79 -38.16 6.99 0.59
N PRO A 80 -38.16 6.01 -0.32
CA PRO A 80 -39.23 5.04 -0.40
C PRO A 80 -39.29 4.25 0.91
N ASP A 81 -40.52 3.91 1.32
CA ASP A 81 -40.70 2.96 2.41
C ASP A 81 -40.06 1.63 2.00
N LEU A 82 -39.11 1.17 2.82
CA LEU A 82 -38.38 -0.06 2.57
C LEU A 82 -39.28 -1.30 2.68
N LYS A 83 -40.54 -1.15 3.13
CA LYS A 83 -41.48 -2.24 3.44
C LYS A 83 -40.85 -3.35 4.31
N THR A 84 -39.81 -3.01 5.05
CA THR A 84 -39.15 -3.90 5.99
C THR A 84 -39.69 -3.61 7.37
N SER A 85 -40.76 -4.30 7.74
CA SER A 85 -41.16 -4.40 9.14
C SER A 85 -40.09 -5.20 9.91
N GLY A 86 -39.52 -4.61 10.98
CA GLY A 86 -38.93 -5.41 12.06
C GLY A 86 -37.41 -5.55 12.19
N ARG A 87 -36.55 -4.76 11.52
CA ARG A 87 -35.11 -4.77 11.84
C ARG A 87 -34.59 -3.42 12.33
N LYS A 88 -34.18 -3.38 13.60
CA LYS A 88 -33.39 -2.27 14.18
C LYS A 88 -32.07 -2.16 13.41
N ARG A 89 -31.68 -0.94 13.04
CA ARG A 89 -30.32 -0.65 12.55
C ARG A 89 -29.36 -0.93 13.71
N LYS A 90 -28.41 -1.83 13.50
CA LYS A 90 -27.31 -2.09 14.43
C LYS A 90 -26.20 -1.07 14.18
#